data_AF-A0A1A8NDV4-F1
#
_entry.id   AF-A0A1A8NDV4-F1
#
_cell.length_a   1.000
_cell.length_b   1.000
_cell.length_c   1.000
_cell.angle_alpha   90.00
_cell.angle_beta   90.00
_cell.angle_gamma   90.00
#
_symmetry.space_group_name_H-M   'P 1'
#
loop_
_entity.id
_entity.type
_entity.pdbx_description
1 polymer ?
#
loop_
_entity_poly.entity_id
_entity_poly.type
_entity_poly.pdbx_seq_one_letter_code
_entity_poly.pdbx_strand_id
1 'polypeptide(L)'
;LPLVVNPEIDAEHLQQAAVQKMKDFNKQLGSASYALLYPDGTKIVNIPGTETPFTLKGFKDALGKAYQRITVYICKLEDYLSYYQSS
;
A
#
# COMPACT_ATOMS: atom_id res chain seq x y z
N LEU A 1 -1.55 12.12 -0.91
CA LEU A 1 -0.37 12.54 -0.11
C LEU A 1 0.88 11.95 -0.72
N PRO A 2 1.94 12.73 -1.00
CA PRO A 2 3.23 12.18 -1.39
C PRO A 2 3.95 11.58 -0.17
N LEU A 3 4.57 10.43 -0.36
CA LEU A 3 5.38 9.73 0.64
C LEU A 3 6.73 9.38 0.01
N VAL A 4 7.81 9.69 0.72
CA VAL A 4 9.18 9.35 0.32
C VAL A 4 9.66 8.22 1.23
N VAL A 5 10.10 7.12 0.63
CA VAL A 5 10.53 5.91 1.33
C VAL A 5 11.75 5.29 0.64
N ASN A 6 12.43 4.40 1.34
CA ASN A 6 13.50 3.60 0.77
C ASN A 6 12.96 2.69 -0.36
N PRO A 7 13.62 2.59 -1.53
CA PRO A 7 13.26 1.63 -2.58
C PRO A 7 13.18 0.17 -2.13
N GLU A 8 13.89 -0.22 -1.08
CA GLU A 8 13.86 -1.60 -0.57
C GLU A 8 12.80 -1.83 0.51
N ILE A 9 11.95 -0.84 0.79
CA ILE A 9 10.85 -0.98 1.74
C ILE A 9 9.91 -2.12 1.31
N ASP A 10 9.57 -2.98 2.26
CA ASP A 10 8.58 -4.03 2.09
C ASP A 10 7.13 -3.51 2.29
N ALA A 11 6.16 -4.40 2.10
CA ALA A 11 4.74 -4.04 2.19
C ALA A 11 4.33 -3.57 3.59
N GLU A 12 4.86 -4.21 4.64
CA GLU A 12 4.48 -3.92 6.02
C GLU A 12 4.99 -2.54 6.44
N HIS A 13 6.28 -2.27 6.23
CA HIS A 13 6.87 -0.98 6.54
C HIS A 13 6.28 0.14 5.67
N LEU A 14 5.95 -0.14 4.40
CA LEU A 14 5.25 0.82 3.55
C LEU A 14 3.86 1.16 4.10
N GLN A 15 3.11 0.16 4.57
CA GLN A 15 1.82 0.35 5.20
C GLN A 15 1.93 1.22 6.46
N GLN A 16 2.89 0.93 7.34
CA GLN A 16 3.12 1.72 8.54
C GLN A 16 3.46 3.19 8.20
N ALA A 17 4.35 3.42 7.23
CA ALA A 17 4.73 4.76 6.79
C ALA A 17 3.55 5.52 6.18
N ALA A 18 2.72 4.86 5.37
CA ALA A 18 1.53 5.45 4.78
C ALA A 18 0.48 5.81 5.84
N VAL A 19 0.23 4.92 6.81
CA VAL A 19 -0.67 5.17 7.94
C VAL A 19 -0.18 6.35 8.77
N GLN A 20 1.11 6.39 9.11
CA GLN A 20 1.68 7.48 9.89
C GLN A 20 1.52 8.82 9.14
N LYS A 21 1.88 8.86 7.86
CA LYS A 21 1.73 10.07 7.04
C LYS A 21 0.28 10.53 6.94
N MET A 22 -0.65 9.58 6.86
CA MET A 22 -2.08 9.87 6.82
C MET A 22 -2.58 10.39 8.16
N LYS A 23 -2.12 9.86 9.30
CA LYS A 23 -2.43 10.38 10.64
C LYS A 23 -1.87 11.79 10.87
N ASP A 24 -0.64 12.04 10.41
CA ASP A 24 0.01 13.35 10.51
C ASP A 24 -0.76 14.42 9.72
N PHE A 25 -1.29 14.05 8.55
CA PHE A 25 -2.04 14.96 7.68
C PHE A 25 -3.52 15.08 8.07
N ASN A 26 -4.15 13.96 8.44
CA ASN A 26 -5.55 13.86 8.80
C ASN A 26 -5.67 13.37 10.24
N LYS A 27 -5.80 14.31 11.18
CA LYS A 27 -5.97 14.04 12.63
C LYS A 27 -7.23 13.23 12.99
N GLN A 28 -8.09 12.95 12.01
CA GLN A 28 -9.29 12.11 12.17
C GLN A 28 -9.04 10.62 11.92
N LEU A 29 -7.83 10.20 11.51
CA LEU A 29 -7.50 8.78 11.49
C LEU A 29 -7.31 8.28 12.93
N GLY A 30 -8.34 7.64 13.46
CA GLY A 30 -8.28 6.97 14.76
C GLY A 30 -7.31 5.78 14.78
N SER A 31 -7.35 5.02 15.87
CA SER A 31 -6.51 3.83 16.10
C SER A 31 -7.00 2.59 15.34
N ALA A 32 -7.51 2.76 14.12
CA ALA A 32 -7.96 1.64 13.29
C ALA A 32 -6.78 0.91 12.64
N SER A 33 -7.00 -0.36 12.31
CA SER A 33 -6.13 -1.11 11.39
C SER A 33 -6.45 -0.69 9.96
N TYR A 34 -5.40 -0.52 9.15
CA TYR A 34 -5.52 -0.10 7.75
C TYR A 34 -4.92 -1.15 6.83
N ALA A 35 -5.34 -1.17 5.58
CA ALA A 35 -4.72 -1.96 4.52
C ALA A 35 -4.27 -1.04 3.37
N LEU A 36 -3.12 -1.36 2.78
CA LEU A 36 -2.68 -0.75 1.53
C LEU A 36 -3.10 -1.62 0.34
N LEU A 37 -3.64 -0.96 -0.68
CA LEU A 37 -4.16 -1.59 -1.89
C LEU A 37 -3.47 -1.04 -3.14
N TYR A 38 -3.29 -1.91 -4.13
CA TYR A 38 -3.00 -1.52 -5.50
C TYR A 38 -4.21 -0.84 -6.16
N PRO A 39 -4.03 -0.22 -7.34
CA PRO A 39 -5.13 0.41 -8.07
C PRO A 39 -6.26 -0.53 -8.50
N ASP A 40 -6.00 -1.84 -8.56
CA ASP A 40 -6.99 -2.87 -8.85
C ASP A 40 -7.79 -3.31 -7.60
N GLY A 41 -7.50 -2.73 -6.43
CA GLY A 41 -8.17 -3.05 -5.16
C GLY A 41 -7.58 -4.23 -4.40
N THR A 42 -6.56 -4.91 -4.94
CA THR A 42 -5.90 -6.01 -4.24
C THR A 42 -4.92 -5.51 -3.18
N LYS A 43 -4.76 -6.26 -2.09
CA LYS A 43 -3.84 -5.89 -1.01
C LYS A 43 -2.37 -5.99 -1.46
N ILE A 44 -1.57 -5.01 -1.07
CA ILE A 44 -0.12 -5.03 -1.27
C ILE A 44 0.50 -6.07 -0.34
N VAL A 45 0.89 -7.20 -0.92
CA VAL A 45 1.62 -8.29 -0.24
C VAL A 45 2.78 -8.74 -1.13
N ASN A 46 2.46 -9.12 -2.36
CA ASN A 46 3.41 -9.53 -3.39
C ASN A 46 3.38 -8.57 -4.58
N ILE A 47 4.38 -8.63 -5.46
CA ILE A 47 4.35 -7.96 -6.76
C ILE A 47 3.20 -8.60 -7.59
N PRO A 48 2.28 -7.81 -8.17
CA PRO A 48 1.12 -8.34 -8.88
C PRO A 48 1.52 -9.30 -10.01
N GLY A 49 0.84 -10.44 -10.10
CA GLY A 49 1.16 -11.48 -11.09
C GLY A 49 2.34 -12.37 -10.73
N THR A 50 2.89 -12.27 -9.51
CA THR A 50 4.03 -13.09 -9.05
C THR A 50 3.85 -13.57 -7.60
N GLU A 51 4.68 -14.53 -7.19
CA GLU A 51 4.82 -14.93 -5.77
C GLU A 51 5.93 -14.16 -5.05
N THR A 52 6.57 -13.19 -5.73
CA THR A 52 7.67 -12.42 -5.15
C THR A 52 7.14 -11.43 -4.12
N PRO A 53 7.67 -11.42 -2.88
CA PRO A 53 7.29 -10.42 -1.87
C PRO A 53 7.46 -8.99 -2.39
N PHE A 54 6.55 -8.11 -2.00
CA PHE A 54 6.59 -6.73 -2.45
C PHE A 54 7.84 -6.02 -1.93
N THR A 55 8.54 -5.36 -2.84
CA THR A 55 9.45 -4.26 -2.54
C THR A 55 9.13 -3.10 -3.48
N LEU A 56 9.32 -1.85 -3.06
CA LEU A 56 9.05 -0.72 -3.94
C LEU A 56 9.88 -0.78 -5.23
N LYS A 57 11.15 -1.17 -5.13
CA LYS A 57 12.06 -1.36 -6.25
C LYS A 57 11.58 -2.48 -7.16
N GLY A 58 11.31 -3.67 -6.63
CA GLY A 58 10.83 -4.80 -7.43
C GLY A 58 9.51 -4.49 -8.14
N PHE A 59 8.60 -3.78 -7.49
CA PHE A 59 7.37 -3.33 -8.13
C PHE A 59 7.62 -2.31 -9.25
N LYS A 60 8.55 -1.36 -9.07
CA LYS A 60 8.94 -0.42 -10.14
C LYS A 60 9.57 -1.14 -11.34
N ASP A 61 10.45 -2.10 -11.06
CA ASP A 61 11.13 -2.88 -12.09
C ASP A 61 10.11 -3.72 -12.88
N ALA A 62 9.14 -4.34 -12.19
CA ALA A 62 8.05 -5.09 -12.82
C ALA A 62 7.12 -4.22 -13.69
N LEU A 63 6.91 -2.95 -13.32
CA LEU A 63 6.15 -1.99 -14.14
C LEU A 63 6.90 -1.57 -15.41
N GLY A 64 8.20 -1.84 -15.52
CA GLY A 64 9.04 -1.50 -16.68
C GLY A 64 9.15 0.01 -16.96
N LYS A 65 8.75 0.86 -16.01
CA LYS A 65 8.74 2.32 -16.16
C LYS A 65 9.69 2.97 -15.17
N ALA A 66 10.74 3.60 -15.70
CA ALA A 66 11.68 4.34 -14.88
C ALA A 66 11.02 5.57 -14.24
N TYR A 67 11.27 5.79 -12.96
CA TYR A 67 10.98 7.04 -12.22
C TYR A 67 9.51 7.51 -12.12
N GLN A 68 8.52 6.64 -12.32
CA GLN A 68 7.12 7.03 -12.14
C GLN A 68 6.66 7.03 -10.67
N ARG A 69 5.79 7.99 -10.34
CA ARG A 69 5.10 8.05 -9.05
C ARG A 69 4.15 6.86 -8.93
N ILE A 70 4.37 6.02 -7.93
CA ILE A 70 3.44 4.93 -7.61
C ILE A 70 2.26 5.52 -6.82
N THR A 71 1.04 5.12 -7.21
CA THR A 71 -0.18 5.46 -6.48
C THR A 71 -0.71 4.19 -5.84
N VAL A 72 -0.93 4.26 -4.53
CA VAL A 72 -1.55 3.21 -3.72
C VAL A 72 -2.72 3.81 -2.97
N TYR A 73 -3.67 2.96 -2.60
CA TYR A 73 -4.83 3.36 -1.82
C TYR A 73 -4.70 2.83 -0.39
N ILE A 74 -5.27 3.56 0.56
CA ILE A 74 -5.36 3.15 1.96
C ILE A 74 -6.83 3.09 2.33
N CYS A 75 -7.24 1.99 2.94
CA CYS A 75 -8.59 1.79 3.45
C CYS A 75 -8.52 1.22 4.86
N LYS A 76 -9.62 1.25 5.60
CA LYS A 76 -9.67 0.53 6.87
C LYS A 76 -9.73 -0.97 6.60
N LEU A 77 -9.06 -1.73 7.46
CA LEU A 77 -9.04 -3.18 7.34
C LEU A 77 -10.44 -3.78 7.50
N GLU A 78 -11.30 -3.20 8.34
CA GLU A 78 -12.70 -3.60 8.48
C GLU A 78 -13.46 -3.53 7.15
N ASP A 79 -13.38 -2.39 6.46
CA ASP A 79 -14.07 -2.17 5.18
C ASP A 79 -13.56 -3.15 4.11
N TYR A 80 -12.25 -3.40 4.09
CA TYR A 80 -11.63 -4.36 3.17
C TYR A 80 -12.12 -5.80 3.41
N LEU A 81 -12.17 -6.23 4.67
CA LEU A 81 -12.62 -7.58 5.03
C LEU A 81 -14.11 -7.75 4.76
N SER A 82 -14.94 -6.74 5.03
CA SER A 82 -16.36 -6.77 4.70
C SER A 82 -16.62 -6.89 3.19
N TYR A 83 -15.83 -6.23 2.35
CA TYR A 83 -15.91 -6.37 0.89
C TYR A 83 -15.58 -7.80 0.43
N TYR A 84 -14.51 -8.39 0.96
CA TYR A 84 -14.08 -9.76 0.62
C TYR A 84 -15.02 -10.85 1.13
N GLN A 85 -15.70 -10.64 2.27
CA GLN A 85 -16.69 -11.59 2.78
C GLN A 85 -18.02 -11.54 2.00
N SER A 86 -18.22 -10.49 1.21
CA SER A 86 -19.45 -10.28 0.42
C SER A 86 -19.30 -10.68 -1.05
N SER A 87 -18.11 -11.17 -1.46
CA SER A 87 -17.74 -11.52 -2.84
C SER A 87 -17.61 -13.02 -3.07
#